data_AF-A0A945CRQ9-F1
#
_entry.id   AF-A0A945CRQ9-F1
#
_cell.length_a   1.000
_cell.length_b   1.000
_cell.length_c   1.000
_cell.angle_alpha   90.00
_cell.angle_beta   90.00
_cell.angle_gamma   90.00
#
_symmetry.space_group_name_H-M   'P 1'
#
loop_
_entity.id
_entity.type
_entity.pdbx_description
1 polymer ?
#
loop_
_entity_poly.entity_id
_entity_poly.type
_entity_poly.pdbx_seq_one_letter_code
_entity_poly.pdbx_strand_id
1 'polypeptide(L)' 'EIPDDETLFGDGLAADSIVLLEIIAALEEEFGFEIDDDDLRVELFNSVDSIAAYVREKIATKDHQSTEAANGIHLP' A
#
# COMPACT_ATOMS: atom_id res chain seq x y z
N GLU A 1 17.94 10.51 11.93
CA GLU A 1 17.53 9.12 11.65
C GLU A 1 16.23 8.91 12.39
N ILE A 2 15.22 8.36 11.73
CA ILE A 2 13.93 8.06 12.34
C ILE A 2 13.94 6.54 12.60
N PRO A 3 13.67 6.06 13.82
CA PRO A 3 13.51 4.64 14.12
C PRO A 3 12.35 4.04 13.32
N ASP A 4 12.51 2.81 12.85
CA ASP A 4 11.51 2.15 12.00
C ASP A 4 10.18 1.84 12.73
N ASP A 5 10.24 1.74 14.06
CA ASP A 5 9.12 1.51 14.97
C ASP A 5 8.52 2.80 15.54
N GLU A 6 9.14 3.95 15.30
CA GLU A 6 8.60 5.23 15.75
C GLU A 6 7.31 5.54 14.99
N THR A 7 6.34 6.06 15.73
CA THR A 7 5.07 6.46 15.16
C THR A 7 5.27 7.69 14.25
N LEU A 8 4.93 7.54 12.97
CA LEU A 8 5.03 8.61 11.96
C LEU A 8 3.98 9.71 12.18
N PHE A 9 2.90 9.41 12.90
CA PHE A 9 1.74 10.29 13.09
C PHE A 9 1.39 10.46 14.59
N GLY A 10 1.55 11.66 15.17
CA GLY A 10 1.23 11.87 16.59
C GLY A 10 1.42 13.29 17.15
N ASP A 11 0.59 13.62 18.14
CA ASP A 11 0.54 14.83 18.99
C ASP A 11 0.17 16.19 18.35
N GLY A 12 -0.56 16.23 17.23
CA GLY A 12 -1.01 17.52 16.70
C GLY A 12 -1.97 17.47 15.51
N LEU A 13 -3.17 18.04 15.73
CA LEU A 13 -4.24 18.20 14.75
C LEU A 13 -3.77 18.66 13.35
N ALA A 14 -4.27 17.96 12.34
CA ALA A 14 -4.37 18.38 10.92
C ALA A 14 -3.14 18.24 10.00
N ALA A 15 -2.04 17.59 10.43
CA ALA A 15 -0.93 17.25 9.54
C ALA A 15 -1.04 15.84 8.90
N ASP A 16 -1.75 14.91 9.56
CA ASP A 16 -1.63 13.47 9.26
C ASP A 16 -2.42 13.01 8.02
N SER A 17 -3.56 13.62 7.68
CA SER A 17 -4.49 13.05 6.68
C SER A 17 -4.09 13.29 5.22
N ILE A 18 -3.50 14.44 4.88
CA ILE A 18 -3.04 14.72 3.50
C ILE A 18 -1.72 13.99 3.24
N VAL A 19 -0.80 14.02 4.21
CA VAL A 19 0.49 13.32 4.11
C VAL A 19 0.28 11.82 3.97
N LEU A 20 -0.69 11.25 4.68
CA LEU A 20 -1.07 9.85 4.49
C LEU A 20 -1.49 9.56 3.04
N LEU A 21 -2.36 10.39 2.46
CA LEU A 21 -2.79 10.23 1.05
C LEU A 21 -1.62 10.37 0.07
N GLU A 22 -0.66 11.25 0.33
CA GLU A 22 0.56 11.37 -0.49
C GLU A 22 1.44 10.12 -0.39
N ILE A 23 1.58 9.55 0.82
CA ILE A 23 2.32 8.30 1.02
C ILE A 23 1.62 7.15 0.28
N ILE A 24 0.30 7.04 0.38
CA ILE A 24 -0.50 6.05 -0.34
C ILE A 24 -0.26 6.17 -1.85
N ALA A 25 -0.47 7.36 -2.41
CA ALA A 25 -0.27 7.59 -3.83
C ALA A 25 1.16 7.27 -4.29
N ALA A 26 2.17 7.61 -3.49
CA ALA A 26 3.56 7.29 -3.78
C ALA A 26 3.84 5.77 -3.75
N LEU A 27 3.24 5.03 -2.82
CA LEU A 27 3.36 3.57 -2.75
C LEU A 27 2.69 2.90 -3.96
N GLU A 28 1.52 3.37 -4.35
CA GLU A 28 0.80 2.87 -5.52
C GLU A 28 1.59 3.13 -6.81
N GLU A 29 2.18 4.32 -6.96
CA GLU A 29 3.02 4.67 -8.11
C GLU A 29 4.31 3.84 -8.17
N GLU A 30 5.02 3.70 -7.03
CA GLU A 30 6.32 3.03 -6.97
C GLU A 30 6.22 1.51 -7.13
N PHE A 31 5.21 0.88 -6.53
CA PHE A 31 5.06 -0.59 -6.52
C PHE A 31 3.95 -1.10 -7.46
N GLY A 32 3.16 -0.19 -8.02
CA GLY A 32 2.14 -0.45 -9.04
C GLY A 32 0.94 -1.26 -8.55
N PHE A 33 0.66 -1.31 -7.24
CA PHE A 33 -0.55 -1.92 -6.70
C PHE A 33 -1.53 -0.84 -6.24
N GLU A 34 -2.80 -1.16 -6.14
CA GLU A 34 -3.82 -0.27 -5.56
C GLU A 34 -4.06 -0.63 -4.08
N ILE A 35 -4.24 0.38 -3.25
CA ILE A 35 -4.60 0.25 -1.84
C ILE A 35 -6.11 0.38 -1.72
N ASP A 36 -6.74 -0.65 -1.17
CA ASP A 36 -8.20 -0.65 -0.99
C ASP A 36 -8.61 0.35 0.11
N ASP A 37 -9.76 1.00 -0.04
CA ASP A 37 -10.32 1.90 0.96
C ASP A 37 -10.47 1.23 2.34
N ASP A 38 -10.70 -0.08 2.38
CA ASP A 38 -10.77 -0.85 3.63
C ASP A 38 -9.42 -1.00 4.35
N ASP A 39 -8.31 -0.90 3.60
CA ASP A 39 -6.92 -0.93 4.06
C ASP A 39 -6.39 0.48 4.40
N LEU A 40 -7.14 1.55 4.11
CA LEU A 40 -6.81 2.94 4.46
C LEU A 40 -7.03 3.27 5.95
N ARG A 41 -6.35 2.54 6.84
CA ARG A 41 -6.41 2.77 8.29
C ARG A 41 -5.10 3.36 8.79
N VAL A 42 -5.19 4.40 9.61
CA VAL A 42 -4.02 5.11 10.16
C VAL A 42 -3.07 4.15 10.86
N GLU A 43 -3.60 3.10 11.49
CA GLU A 43 -2.83 2.06 12.18
C GLU A 43 -1.92 1.25 11.24
N LEU A 44 -2.31 1.03 9.98
CA LEU A 44 -1.50 0.31 8.98
C LEU A 44 -0.34 1.16 8.45
N PHE A 45 -0.46 2.49 8.52
CA PHE A 45 0.55 3.43 8.05
C PHE A 45 1.28 4.12 9.20
N ASN A 46 1.12 3.62 10.43
CA ASN A 46 1.57 4.30 11.63
C ASN A 46 3.11 4.29 11.80
N SER A 47 3.82 3.37 11.17
CA SER A 47 5.29 3.26 11.24
C SER A 47 5.88 2.75 9.93
N VAL A 48 7.19 2.94 9.73
CA VAL A 48 7.90 2.43 8.55
C VAL A 48 7.79 0.90 8.48
N ASP A 49 7.90 0.23 9.62
CA ASP A 49 7.76 -1.23 9.71
C ASP A 49 6.39 -1.73 9.24
N SER A 50 5.30 -1.08 9.64
CA SER A 50 3.94 -1.46 9.23
C SER A 50 3.72 -1.28 7.73
N ILE A 51 4.19 -0.15 7.18
CA ILE A 51 4.13 0.13 5.73
C ILE A 51 4.95 -0.92 4.96
N ALA A 52 6.16 -1.22 5.41
CA ALA A 52 7.02 -2.20 4.76
C ALA A 52 6.45 -3.61 4.82
N ALA A 53 5.77 -3.99 5.91
CA ALA A 53 5.07 -5.28 6.01
C ALA A 53 3.92 -5.36 5.00
N TYR A 54 3.09 -4.31 4.90
CA TYR A 54 1.97 -4.24 3.98
C TYR A 54 2.39 -4.30 2.51
N VAL A 55 3.40 -3.53 2.11
CA VAL A 55 3.95 -3.53 0.75
C VAL A 55 4.43 -4.93 0.34
N ARG A 56 5.13 -5.64 1.25
CA ARG A 56 5.62 -7.01 0.97
C ARG A 56 4.47 -7.99 0.73
N GLU A 57 3.39 -7.87 1.48
CA GLU A 57 2.19 -8.70 1.29
C GLU A 57 1.51 -8.43 -0.06
N LYS A 58 1.34 -7.16 -0.43
CA LYS A 58 0.72 -6.78 -1.71
C LYS A 58 1.57 -7.20 -2.92
N ILE A 59 2.89 -7.04 -2.86
CA ILE A 59 3.77 -7.47 -3.96
C ILE A 59 3.74 -8.99 -4.12
N ALA A 60 3.78 -9.76 -3.02
CA ALA A 60 3.74 -11.22 -3.06
C ALA A 60 2.42 -11.76 -3.65
N THR A 61 1.31 -11.05 -3.46
CA THR A 61 0.00 -11.42 -4.03
C THR A 61 -0.17 -10.98 -5.48
N LYS A 62 0.48 -9.88 -5.91
CA LYS A 62 0.43 -9.37 -7.30
C LYS A 62 1.04 -10.32 -8.33
N ASP A 63 2.06 -11.09 -7.96
CA ASP A 63 2.70 -12.08 -8.83
C ASP A 63 1.76 -13.21 -9.31
N HIS A 64 0.57 -13.35 -8.72
CA HIS A 64 -0.38 -14.41 -9.05
C HIS A 64 -1.54 -13.98 -9.96
N GLN A 65 -1.75 -12.67 -10.23
CA GLN A 65 -2.95 -12.19 -10.95
C GLN A 65 -2.77 -11.95 -12.47
N SER A 66 -1.57 -12.15 -13.02
CA SER A 66 -1.29 -11.88 -14.45
C SER A 66 -1.44 -13.09 -15.39
N THR A 67 -1.98 -14.23 -14.92
CA THR A 67 -1.94 -15.50 -15.68
C THR A 67 -3.32 -16.09 -16.05
N GLU A 68 -4.40 -15.30 -16.15
CA GLU A 68 -5.72 -15.88 -16.53
C GLU A 68 -6.49 -15.16 -17.64
N ALA A 69 -6.05 -14.00 -18.14
CA ALA A 69 -6.81 -13.23 -19.15
C ALA A 69 -6.59 -13.64 -20.63
N ALA A 70 -5.76 -14.65 -20.93
CA ALA A 70 -5.32 -14.92 -22.30
C ALA A 70 -5.89 -16.19 -22.98
N ASN A 71 -6.78 -16.97 -22.34
CA ASN A 71 -7.25 -18.23 -22.93
C ASN A 71 -8.73 -18.20 -23.38
N GLY A 72 -9.05 -17.26 -24.27
CA GLY A 72 -10.34 -17.17 -24.97
C GLY A 72 -10.19 -17.45 -26.46
N ILE A 73 -9.55 -18.56 -26.86
CA ILE A 73 -9.56 -19.00 -28.26
C ILE A 73 -10.95 -19.54 -28.58
N HIS A 74 -11.79 -18.68 -29.17
CA HIS A 74 -13.00 -19.08 -29.86
C HIS A 74 -12.60 -19.71 -31.21
N LEU A 75 -12.73 -21.03 -31.31
CA LEU A 75 -12.70 -21.78 -32.57
C LEU A 75 -14.14 -21.82 -33.15
N PRO A 76 -14.26 -21.88 -34.50
CA PRO A 76 -15.45 -21.45 -35.25
C PRO A 76 -16.73 -22.25 -35.01
#